data_AF-A0A414BAY5-F1
#
_entry.id   AF-A0A414BAY5-F1
#
_cell.length_a   1.000
_cell.length_b   1.000
_cell.length_c   1.000
_cell.angle_alpha   90.00
_cell.angle_beta   90.00
_cell.angle_gamma   90.00
#
_symmetry.space_group_name_H-M   'P 1'
#
loop_
_entity.id
_entity.type
_entity.pdbx_description
1 polymer ?
#
loop_
_entity_poly.entity_id
_entity_poly.type
_entity_poly.pdbx_seq_one_letter_code
_entity_poly.pdbx_strand_id
1 'polypeptide(L)'
;MEFISLAIKKQKHMGLQKKECSNTPIHPLMTSSDFLVLITILLAIVSTAIANNKMIWIYKFSRFSIITYILIMIAINYFIFFPWYEQRGIYIERLMIKGSPMAATWGYILSLVFIFLLIWKIAIYRHFPSSNKAKLISYYKSLINSNINVLTEYLQTYHLEEIEKLITKINKSYNEQNNALQEESPWNDEQPTKNKLQKKNTPIETAIFNEVILNKTFVIKSVEHDSTFFLKCVHRCINANIVGFKNVVEVYFRTMIRQKNSHLLEGLKGPLNYKGNQDIEYRLDDSPFLTLLFTKTEFVYNLEVFRAFGEEAFRESSLGNSIFSEQTNEWRDNKYQSTAVFQFLRFTDIFIRRLLLSIKKDNKPQDPYLNLYYFKMICSNLIENHTIHYANSYAEKYVNDVVHNINTWIHVMEKLRINIFEVRLLKIYAQLAEELAETPD
;
A
#
# COMPACT_ATOMS: atom_id res chain seq x y z
N MET A 1 -39.95 97.10 0.62
CA MET A 1 -40.46 95.86 0.02
C MET A 1 -39.93 95.70 -1.43
N GLU A 2 -38.61 95.69 -1.62
CA GLU A 2 -37.98 95.38 -2.94
C GLU A 2 -36.66 94.60 -2.84
N PHE A 3 -36.13 94.35 -1.63
CA PHE A 3 -34.88 93.59 -1.46
C PHE A 3 -35.05 92.08 -1.21
N ILE A 4 -36.28 91.58 -1.04
CA ILE A 4 -36.54 90.14 -0.81
C ILE A 4 -36.84 89.39 -2.14
N SER A 5 -37.21 90.12 -3.20
CA SER A 5 -37.50 89.54 -4.53
C SER A 5 -36.23 89.15 -5.32
N LEU A 6 -35.08 89.79 -5.04
CA LEU A 6 -33.83 89.53 -5.77
C LEU A 6 -33.04 88.30 -5.25
N ALA A 7 -33.24 87.91 -3.99
CA ALA A 7 -32.52 86.79 -3.38
C ALA A 7 -33.09 85.41 -3.74
N ILE A 8 -34.40 85.33 -4.01
CA ILE A 8 -35.08 84.06 -4.38
C ILE A 8 -34.85 83.71 -5.87
N LYS A 9 -34.55 84.70 -6.72
CA LYS A 9 -34.30 84.49 -8.15
C LYS A 9 -32.89 83.98 -8.47
N LYS A 10 -31.93 84.12 -7.54
CA LYS A 10 -30.54 83.63 -7.73
C LYS A 10 -30.32 82.18 -7.27
N GLN A 11 -31.25 81.60 -6.49
CA GLN A 11 -31.20 80.19 -6.08
C GLN A 11 -31.85 79.22 -7.06
N LYS A 12 -32.63 79.70 -8.05
CA LYS A 12 -33.43 78.86 -8.95
C LYS A 12 -32.86 78.66 -10.36
N HIS A 13 -31.73 79.29 -10.70
CA HIS A 13 -31.17 79.28 -12.06
C HIS A 13 -29.77 78.66 -12.22
N MET A 14 -29.23 77.99 -11.19
CA MET A 14 -28.14 77.02 -11.36
C MET A 14 -28.66 75.62 -11.07
N GLY A 15 -29.53 75.16 -11.97
CA GLY A 15 -29.84 73.75 -12.08
C GLY A 15 -28.66 72.96 -12.65
N LEU A 16 -28.77 71.64 -12.47
CA LEU A 16 -28.21 70.61 -13.34
C LEU A 16 -26.68 70.47 -13.36
N GLN A 17 -26.19 69.62 -12.47
CA GLN A 17 -25.72 68.28 -12.83
C GLN A 17 -25.29 67.55 -11.54
N LYS A 18 -26.23 66.88 -10.87
CA LYS A 18 -25.86 65.79 -9.97
C LYS A 18 -26.09 64.51 -10.76
N LYS A 19 -25.08 64.17 -11.56
CA LYS A 19 -24.94 62.85 -12.18
C LYS A 19 -25.05 61.83 -11.04
N GLU A 20 -25.97 60.88 -11.20
CA GLU A 20 -25.99 59.67 -10.41
C GLU A 20 -24.59 59.05 -10.48
N CYS A 21 -23.87 59.02 -9.35
CA CYS A 21 -23.05 57.87 -9.07
C CYS A 21 -23.84 57.10 -8.01
N SER A 22 -24.44 56.01 -8.47
CA SER A 22 -24.97 54.96 -7.63
C SER A 22 -23.97 54.69 -6.50
N ASN A 23 -24.38 55.00 -5.28
CA ASN A 23 -23.79 54.41 -4.09
C ASN A 23 -24.58 53.14 -3.81
N THR A 24 -24.48 52.15 -4.69
CA THR A 24 -24.58 50.77 -4.21
C THR A 24 -23.29 50.49 -3.46
N PRO A 25 -23.31 50.26 -2.13
CA PRO A 25 -22.15 49.67 -1.48
C PRO A 25 -22.10 48.21 -1.94
N ILE A 26 -21.44 47.96 -3.06
CA ILE A 26 -20.95 46.64 -3.39
C ILE A 26 -19.68 46.48 -2.56
N HIS A 27 -19.80 45.82 -1.41
CA HIS A 27 -18.87 44.84 -0.83
C HIS A 27 -19.19 44.63 0.67
N PRO A 28 -19.10 43.38 1.18
CA PRO A 28 -19.47 43.06 2.55
C PRO A 28 -18.44 43.67 3.50
N LEU A 29 -18.88 44.57 4.39
CA LEU A 29 -18.07 44.94 5.53
C LEU A 29 -18.01 43.71 6.45
N MET A 30 -16.86 43.04 6.49
CA MET A 30 -16.66 41.92 7.40
C MET A 30 -16.81 42.42 8.84
N THR A 31 -17.84 41.95 9.54
CA THR A 31 -18.20 42.36 10.89
C THR A 31 -17.56 41.45 11.94
N SER A 32 -17.67 41.80 13.23
CA SER A 32 -17.29 40.91 14.34
C SER A 32 -17.97 39.54 14.27
N SER A 33 -19.17 39.46 13.65
CA SER A 33 -19.89 38.22 13.39
C SER A 33 -19.12 37.30 12.42
N ASP A 34 -18.54 37.85 11.37
CA ASP A 34 -17.82 37.07 10.35
C ASP A 34 -16.50 36.49 10.88
N PHE A 35 -15.82 37.21 11.77
CA PHE A 35 -14.64 36.68 12.48
C PHE A 35 -15.01 35.51 13.40
N LEU A 36 -16.17 35.60 14.08
CA LEU A 36 -16.68 34.52 14.91
C LEU A 36 -17.00 33.29 14.05
N VAL A 37 -17.63 33.47 12.89
CA VAL A 37 -17.88 32.37 11.92
C VAL A 37 -16.57 31.66 11.54
N LEU A 38 -15.49 32.40 11.29
CA LEU A 38 -14.20 31.81 10.94
C LEU A 38 -13.60 30.98 12.10
N ILE A 39 -13.73 31.43 13.34
CA ILE A 39 -13.36 30.66 14.53
C ILE A 39 -14.23 29.41 14.67
N THR A 40 -15.54 29.53 14.45
CA THR A 40 -16.46 28.39 14.52
C THR A 40 -16.13 27.33 13.48
N ILE A 41 -15.76 27.73 12.25
CA ILE A 41 -15.29 26.81 11.20
C ILE A 41 -14.03 26.07 11.65
N LEU A 42 -13.04 26.77 12.22
CA LEU A 42 -11.81 26.14 12.73
C LEU A 42 -12.11 25.13 13.84
N LEU A 43 -12.95 25.49 14.80
CA LEU A 43 -13.37 24.60 15.88
C LEU A 43 -14.15 23.39 15.35
N ALA A 44 -15.01 23.59 14.35
CA ALA A 44 -15.74 22.51 13.70
C ALA A 44 -14.80 21.53 13.00
N ILE A 45 -13.77 22.01 12.29
CA ILE A 45 -12.75 21.15 11.65
C ILE A 45 -12.00 20.32 12.69
N VAL A 46 -11.55 20.94 13.78
CA VAL A 46 -10.82 20.24 14.85
C VAL A 46 -11.72 19.23 15.57
N SER A 47 -12.94 19.63 15.91
CA SER A 47 -13.94 18.77 16.55
C SER A 47 -14.26 17.56 15.67
N THR A 48 -14.50 17.78 14.38
CA THR A 48 -14.72 16.71 13.39
C THR A 48 -13.50 15.80 13.27
N ALA A 49 -12.28 16.36 13.31
CA ALA A 49 -11.05 15.58 13.24
C ALA A 49 -10.88 14.63 14.42
N ILE A 50 -11.26 15.08 15.63
CA ILE A 50 -11.22 14.28 16.85
C ILE A 50 -12.34 13.23 16.85
N ALA A 51 -13.58 13.65 16.56
CA ALA A 51 -14.76 12.79 16.64
C ALA A 51 -14.73 11.63 15.63
N ASN A 52 -14.18 11.86 14.43
CA ASN A 52 -14.22 10.89 13.32
C ASN A 52 -12.89 10.17 13.06
N ASN A 53 -11.95 10.13 14.01
CA ASN A 53 -10.62 9.55 13.80
C ASN A 53 -9.90 10.11 12.56
N LYS A 54 -9.97 11.43 12.36
CA LYS A 54 -9.27 12.15 11.27
C LYS A 54 -8.12 13.01 11.80
N MET A 55 -7.48 12.57 12.88
CA MET A 55 -6.27 13.21 13.45
C MET A 55 -5.13 13.36 12.44
N ILE A 56 -5.14 12.54 11.38
CA ILE A 56 -4.22 12.69 10.24
C ILE A 56 -4.25 14.09 9.62
N TRP A 57 -5.40 14.78 9.62
CA TRP A 57 -5.52 16.16 9.13
C TRP A 57 -4.65 17.12 9.93
N ILE A 58 -4.63 16.96 11.25
CA ILE A 58 -3.83 17.80 12.15
C ILE A 58 -2.34 17.52 11.94
N TYR A 59 -1.95 16.27 11.69
CA TYR A 59 -0.55 15.92 11.48
C TYR A 59 0.06 16.48 10.18
N LYS A 60 -0.74 17.01 9.25
CA LYS A 60 -0.23 17.73 8.07
C LYS A 60 0.34 19.11 8.39
N PHE A 61 0.03 19.67 9.56
CA PHE A 61 0.48 21.00 9.97
C PHE A 61 1.78 20.92 10.79
N SER A 62 2.87 21.50 10.25
CA SER A 62 4.12 21.66 11.00
C SER A 62 3.98 22.77 12.05
N ARG A 63 4.88 22.81 13.05
CA ARG A 63 4.91 23.93 14.02
C ARG A 63 5.01 25.29 13.32
N PHE A 64 5.84 25.39 12.28
CA PHE A 64 5.97 26.59 11.46
C PHE A 64 4.66 26.93 10.72
N SER A 65 3.98 25.93 10.17
CA SER A 65 2.68 26.13 9.51
C SER A 65 1.67 26.70 10.52
N ILE A 66 1.57 26.10 11.71
CA ILE A 66 0.67 26.54 12.77
C ILE A 66 0.95 27.99 13.16
N ILE A 67 2.22 28.36 13.38
CA ILE A 67 2.61 29.75 13.69
C ILE A 67 2.19 30.69 12.55
N THR A 68 2.42 30.30 11.30
CA THR A 68 2.02 31.10 10.14
C THR A 68 0.51 31.33 10.09
N TYR A 69 -0.30 30.28 10.32
CA TYR A 69 -1.75 30.39 10.39
C TYR A 69 -2.21 31.29 11.55
N ILE A 70 -1.56 31.22 12.72
CA ILE A 70 -1.83 32.12 13.85
C ILE A 70 -1.52 33.57 13.50
N LEU A 71 -0.38 33.85 12.83
CA LEU A 71 -0.03 35.20 12.41
C LEU A 71 -1.01 35.76 11.37
N ILE A 72 -1.47 34.93 10.42
CA ILE A 72 -2.52 35.31 9.47
C ILE A 72 -3.82 35.63 10.22
N MET A 73 -4.20 34.83 11.22
CA MET A 73 -5.38 35.11 12.05
C MET A 73 -5.28 36.43 12.81
N ILE A 74 -4.11 36.75 13.36
CA ILE A 74 -3.85 38.04 14.03
C ILE A 74 -3.96 39.19 13.02
N ALA A 75 -3.43 39.01 11.80
CA ALA A 75 -3.53 40.01 10.75
C ALA A 75 -4.99 40.23 10.30
N ILE A 76 -5.76 39.16 10.11
CA ILE A 76 -7.21 39.23 9.82
C ILE A 76 -7.92 40.02 10.93
N ASN A 77 -7.63 39.70 12.20
CA ASN A 77 -8.20 40.39 13.34
C ASN A 77 -7.87 41.90 13.33
N TYR A 78 -6.61 42.25 13.07
CA TYR A 78 -6.18 43.64 12.94
C TYR A 78 -6.95 44.40 11.85
N PHE A 79 -7.12 43.80 10.67
CA PHE A 79 -7.84 44.42 9.56
C PHE A 79 -9.35 44.60 9.81
N ILE A 80 -9.99 43.64 10.50
CA ILE A 80 -11.42 43.72 10.84
C ILE A 80 -11.67 44.79 11.91
N PHE A 81 -10.83 44.84 12.94
CA PHE A 81 -10.94 45.79 14.04
C PHE A 81 -10.13 47.09 13.81
N PHE A 82 -9.73 47.35 12.55
CA PHE A 82 -8.88 48.50 12.20
C PHE A 82 -9.39 49.85 12.75
N PRO A 83 -10.71 50.18 12.72
CA PRO A 83 -11.20 51.42 13.29
C PRO A 83 -10.87 51.60 14.79
N TRP A 84 -10.82 50.51 15.55
CA TRP A 84 -10.46 50.54 16.96
C TRP A 84 -8.95 50.75 17.17
N TYR A 85 -8.13 50.17 16.30
CA TYR A 85 -6.67 50.36 16.32
C TYR A 85 -6.25 51.76 15.86
N GLU A 86 -6.96 52.31 14.87
CA GLU A 86 -6.78 53.67 14.38
C GLU A 86 -7.01 54.69 15.51
N GLN A 87 -8.09 54.54 16.28
CA GLN A 87 -8.39 55.40 17.44
C GLN A 87 -7.28 55.38 18.51
N ARG A 88 -6.47 54.32 18.56
CA ARG A 88 -5.36 54.15 19.51
C ARG A 88 -3.99 54.49 18.92
N GLY A 89 -3.95 54.99 17.68
CA GLY A 89 -2.71 55.38 17.00
C GLY A 89 -1.87 54.21 16.45
N ILE A 90 -2.43 53.00 16.37
CA ILE A 90 -1.71 51.81 15.87
C ILE A 90 -2.22 51.49 14.45
N TYR A 91 -1.81 52.28 13.46
CA TYR A 91 -2.29 52.15 12.09
C TYR A 91 -1.17 52.12 11.05
N ILE A 92 -1.46 51.50 9.89
CA ILE A 92 -0.57 51.47 8.74
C ILE A 92 -1.00 52.58 7.79
N GLU A 93 -0.16 53.60 7.60
CA GLU A 93 -0.45 54.79 6.79
C GLU A 93 -0.89 54.47 5.35
N ARG A 94 -0.35 53.38 4.78
CA ARG A 94 -0.67 52.93 3.41
C ARG A 94 -2.13 52.50 3.20
N LEU A 95 -2.84 52.15 4.28
CA LEU A 95 -4.26 51.78 4.24
C LEU A 95 -5.19 53.02 4.24
N MET A 96 -4.64 54.21 4.49
CA MET A 96 -5.37 55.48 4.55
C MET A 96 -5.24 56.31 3.27
N ILE A 97 -4.47 55.84 2.28
CA ILE A 97 -4.27 56.51 0.99
C ILE A 97 -5.57 56.43 0.17
N LYS A 98 -6.09 57.58 -0.27
CA LYS A 98 -7.25 57.65 -1.17
C LYS A 98 -7.00 56.82 -2.44
N GLY A 99 -7.87 55.83 -2.69
CA GLY A 99 -7.78 54.91 -3.83
C GLY A 99 -7.25 53.51 -3.49
N SER A 100 -6.74 53.28 -2.28
CA SER A 100 -6.38 51.95 -1.77
C SER A 100 -7.62 51.19 -1.28
N PRO A 101 -7.67 49.84 -1.38
CA PRO A 101 -8.75 49.06 -0.76
C PRO A 101 -8.79 49.30 0.75
N MET A 102 -10.00 49.39 1.31
CA MET A 102 -10.19 49.58 2.75
C MET A 102 -9.61 48.42 3.55
N ALA A 103 -9.21 48.67 4.80
CA ALA A 103 -8.69 47.65 5.71
C ALA A 103 -9.62 46.43 5.82
N ALA A 104 -10.94 46.64 5.89
CA ALA A 104 -11.94 45.57 5.91
C ALA A 104 -11.91 44.68 4.65
N THR A 105 -11.67 45.26 3.47
CA THR A 105 -11.54 44.53 2.21
C THR A 105 -10.30 43.62 2.24
N TRP A 106 -9.19 44.11 2.79
CA TRP A 106 -7.99 43.29 3.01
C TRP A 106 -8.22 42.17 4.02
N GLY A 107 -8.97 42.43 5.10
CA GLY A 107 -9.37 41.39 6.07
C GLY A 107 -10.19 40.27 5.41
N TYR A 108 -11.12 40.63 4.52
CA TYR A 108 -11.92 39.67 3.75
C TYR A 108 -11.08 38.84 2.78
N ILE A 109 -10.24 39.49 1.96
CA ILE A 109 -9.33 38.81 1.03
C ILE A 109 -8.42 37.84 1.79
N LEU A 110 -7.84 38.29 2.91
CA LEU A 110 -6.94 37.47 3.71
C LEU A 110 -7.67 36.28 4.36
N SER A 111 -8.94 36.46 4.74
CA SER A 111 -9.79 35.39 5.27
C SER A 111 -10.12 34.32 4.22
N LEU A 112 -10.43 34.73 2.98
CA LEU A 112 -10.63 33.80 1.87
C LEU A 112 -9.36 33.01 1.56
N VAL A 113 -8.21 33.70 1.51
CA VAL A 113 -6.91 33.05 1.32
C VAL A 113 -6.62 32.08 2.46
N PHE A 114 -6.89 32.45 3.70
CA PHE A 114 -6.71 31.59 4.87
C PHE A 114 -7.56 30.31 4.78
N ILE A 115 -8.85 30.44 4.47
CA ILE A 115 -9.76 29.29 4.31
C ILE A 115 -9.30 28.40 3.14
N PHE A 116 -8.93 29.01 2.00
CA PHE A 116 -8.40 28.26 0.85
C PHE A 116 -7.14 27.49 1.21
N LEU A 117 -6.17 28.11 1.90
CA LEU A 117 -4.95 27.46 2.35
C LEU A 117 -5.23 26.30 3.30
N LEU A 118 -6.19 26.45 4.21
CA LEU A 118 -6.61 25.37 5.12
C LEU A 118 -7.22 24.19 4.36
N ILE A 119 -8.17 24.45 3.46
CA ILE A 119 -8.82 23.40 2.65
C ILE A 119 -7.76 22.71 1.77
N TRP A 120 -6.90 23.48 1.10
CA TRP A 120 -5.79 22.96 0.31
C TRP A 120 -4.90 22.05 1.15
N LYS A 121 -4.52 22.49 2.36
CA LYS A 121 -3.62 21.72 3.24
C LYS A 121 -4.26 20.43 3.77
N ILE A 122 -5.56 20.45 4.05
CA ILE A 122 -6.26 19.29 4.60
C ILE A 122 -6.64 18.30 3.50
N ALA A 123 -7.28 18.79 2.43
CA ALA A 123 -7.89 17.95 1.40
C ALA A 123 -6.92 17.53 0.30
N ILE A 124 -6.04 18.44 -0.16
CA ILE A 124 -5.23 18.22 -1.37
C ILE A 124 -3.79 17.86 -1.02
N TYR A 125 -3.20 18.53 -0.03
CA TYR A 125 -1.80 18.33 0.34
C TYR A 125 -1.60 16.94 0.96
N ARG A 126 -0.80 16.09 0.30
CA ARG A 126 -0.57 14.69 0.71
C ARG A 126 0.61 14.49 1.67
N HIS A 127 1.55 15.44 1.71
CA HIS A 127 2.82 15.27 2.41
C HIS A 127 2.71 15.59 3.92
N PHE A 128 3.49 14.89 4.73
CA PHE A 128 3.57 15.10 6.17
C PHE A 128 4.92 15.75 6.55
N PRO A 129 4.93 16.72 7.48
CA PRO A 129 6.16 17.31 7.97
C PRO A 129 6.91 16.33 8.89
N SER A 130 8.24 16.30 8.77
CA SER A 130 9.13 15.48 9.60
C SER A 130 8.95 15.73 11.10
N SER A 131 8.57 16.96 11.49
CA SER A 131 8.28 17.32 12.88
C SER A 131 7.15 16.50 13.52
N ASN A 132 6.25 15.94 12.72
CA ASN A 132 5.11 15.15 13.19
C ASN A 132 5.31 13.63 12.98
N LYS A 133 6.47 13.19 12.48
CA LYS A 133 6.77 11.79 12.18
C LYS A 133 6.41 10.86 13.35
N ALA A 134 6.91 11.13 14.56
CA ALA A 134 6.66 10.28 15.72
C ALA A 134 5.18 10.19 16.10
N LYS A 135 4.44 11.31 15.99
CA LYS A 135 3.00 11.36 16.27
C LYS A 135 2.21 10.58 15.23
N LEU A 136 2.56 10.72 13.96
CA LEU A 136 1.93 9.98 12.86
C LEU A 136 2.12 8.47 13.00
N ILE A 137 3.35 8.02 13.28
CA ILE A 137 3.64 6.59 13.49
C ILE A 137 2.91 6.05 14.71
N SER A 138 2.91 6.78 15.83
CA SER A 138 2.17 6.38 17.04
C SER A 138 0.67 6.26 16.77
N TYR A 139 0.11 7.20 16.00
CA TYR A 139 -1.28 7.18 15.60
C TYR A 139 -1.61 5.99 14.70
N TYR A 140 -0.78 5.71 13.69
CA TYR A 140 -0.95 4.51 12.85
C TYR A 140 -0.85 3.22 13.65
N LYS A 141 0.09 3.12 14.60
CA LYS A 141 0.18 1.97 15.51
C LYS A 141 -1.08 1.80 16.37
N SER A 142 -1.70 2.90 16.80
CA SER A 142 -3.00 2.85 17.48
C SER A 142 -4.11 2.33 16.55
N LEU A 143 -4.15 2.83 15.30
CA LEU A 143 -5.15 2.40 14.31
C LEU A 143 -5.03 0.92 13.92
N ILE A 144 -3.83 0.33 13.93
CA ILE A 144 -3.66 -1.13 13.73
C ILE A 144 -4.60 -1.90 14.68
N ASN A 145 -4.74 -1.41 15.92
CA ASN A 145 -5.55 -2.08 16.92
C ASN A 145 -7.02 -1.68 16.92
N SER A 146 -7.33 -0.42 16.64
CA SER A 146 -8.68 0.13 16.76
C SER A 146 -9.48 0.13 15.45
N ASN A 147 -8.88 0.53 14.32
CA ASN A 147 -9.57 0.69 13.05
C ASN A 147 -8.61 0.54 11.87
N ILE A 148 -8.40 -0.70 11.45
CA ILE A 148 -7.51 -1.07 10.36
C ILE A 148 -8.00 -0.55 8.99
N ASN A 149 -9.32 -0.45 8.77
CA ASN A 149 -9.88 0.07 7.52
C ASN A 149 -9.48 1.52 7.26
N VAL A 150 -9.54 2.35 8.31
CA VAL A 150 -9.10 3.75 8.22
C VAL A 150 -7.58 3.82 7.97
N LEU A 151 -6.80 2.91 8.58
CA LEU A 151 -5.36 2.87 8.35
C LEU A 151 -5.03 2.47 6.90
N THR A 152 -5.66 1.45 6.34
CA THR A 152 -5.42 1.02 4.95
C THR A 152 -5.81 2.13 3.97
N GLU A 153 -6.94 2.81 4.17
CA GLU A 153 -7.35 3.97 3.37
C GLU A 153 -6.32 5.10 3.42
N TYR A 154 -5.79 5.42 4.61
CA TYR A 154 -4.75 6.45 4.75
C TYR A 154 -3.42 6.04 4.12
N LEU A 155 -3.00 4.79 4.27
CA LEU A 155 -1.79 4.28 3.63
C LEU A 155 -1.94 4.31 2.10
N GLN A 156 -3.09 3.89 1.57
CA GLN A 156 -3.39 3.93 0.14
C GLN A 156 -3.38 5.36 -0.42
N THR A 157 -4.04 6.28 0.29
CA THR A 157 -4.24 7.66 -0.19
C THR A 157 -2.97 8.49 -0.11
N TYR A 158 -2.16 8.31 0.94
CA TYR A 158 -1.07 9.23 1.26
C TYR A 158 0.33 8.66 1.10
N HIS A 159 0.51 7.34 1.15
CA HIS A 159 1.85 6.75 1.30
C HIS A 159 2.21 5.73 0.22
N LEU A 160 1.24 5.07 -0.42
CA LEU A 160 1.50 3.96 -1.34
C LEU A 160 2.47 4.33 -2.47
N GLU A 161 2.25 5.48 -3.13
CA GLU A 161 3.12 5.95 -4.21
C GLU A 161 4.56 6.21 -3.75
N GLU A 162 4.72 6.80 -2.56
CA GLU A 162 6.04 7.10 -1.99
C GLU A 162 6.74 5.83 -1.48
N ILE A 163 5.99 4.84 -1.00
CA ILE A 163 6.51 3.52 -0.66
C ILE A 163 7.00 2.79 -1.92
N GLU A 164 6.27 2.88 -3.04
CA GLU A 164 6.75 2.31 -4.31
C GLU A 164 8.05 2.96 -4.78
N LYS A 165 8.19 4.28 -4.64
CA LYS A 165 9.44 5.00 -4.92
C LYS A 165 10.57 4.55 -3.99
N LEU A 166 10.28 4.37 -2.70
CA LEU A 166 11.23 3.85 -1.72
C LEU A 166 11.72 2.44 -2.09
N ILE A 167 10.81 1.53 -2.44
CA ILE A 167 11.14 0.16 -2.84
C ILE A 167 12.00 0.16 -4.11
N THR A 168 11.66 0.99 -5.08
CA THR A 168 12.46 1.14 -6.31
C THR A 168 13.89 1.57 -6.00
N LYS A 169 14.07 2.51 -5.07
CA LYS A 169 15.40 2.92 -4.59
C LYS A 169 16.14 1.80 -3.87
N ILE A 170 15.46 1.04 -3.02
CA ILE A 170 16.03 -0.12 -2.31
C ILE A 170 16.51 -1.17 -3.31
N ASN A 171 15.68 -1.51 -4.29
CA ASN A 171 16.02 -2.51 -5.31
C ASN A 171 17.20 -2.08 -6.16
N LYS A 172 17.27 -0.80 -6.56
CA LYS A 172 18.41 -0.26 -7.31
C LYS A 172 19.72 -0.45 -6.52
N SER A 173 19.71 -0.04 -5.25
CA SER A 173 20.87 -0.21 -4.36
C SER A 173 21.24 -1.68 -4.15
N TYR A 174 20.26 -2.58 -4.06
CA TYR A 174 20.48 -4.02 -3.91
C TYR A 174 21.14 -4.63 -5.16
N ASN A 175 20.66 -4.25 -6.35
CA ASN A 175 21.23 -4.73 -7.61
C ASN A 175 22.64 -4.19 -7.85
N GLU A 176 22.91 -2.93 -7.52
CA GLU A 176 24.26 -2.35 -7.59
C GLU A 176 25.24 -3.11 -6.68
N GLN A 177 24.82 -3.44 -5.45
CA GLN A 177 25.63 -4.23 -4.52
C GLN A 177 25.89 -5.65 -5.04
N ASN A 178 24.86 -6.32 -5.56
CA ASN A 178 25.02 -7.67 -6.09
C ASN A 178 25.90 -7.72 -7.34
N ASN A 179 25.81 -6.71 -8.21
CA ASN A 179 26.67 -6.63 -9.40
C ASN A 179 28.14 -6.37 -8.99
N ALA A 180 28.38 -5.48 -8.01
CA ALA A 180 29.73 -5.23 -7.49
C ALA A 180 30.36 -6.51 -6.89
N LEU A 181 29.58 -7.29 -6.13
CA LEU A 181 30.01 -8.58 -5.59
C LEU A 181 30.29 -9.65 -6.67
N GLN A 182 29.71 -9.51 -7.86
CA GLN A 182 29.97 -10.41 -9.01
C GLN A 182 31.19 -9.97 -9.84
N GLU A 183 31.60 -8.71 -9.75
CA GLU A 183 32.75 -8.13 -10.46
C GLU A 183 34.05 -8.13 -9.63
N GLU A 184 33.99 -8.37 -8.33
CA GLU A 184 35.17 -8.48 -7.46
C GLU A 184 35.93 -9.80 -7.68
N SER A 185 37.14 -9.68 -8.22
CA SER A 185 38.16 -10.73 -8.33
C SER A 185 38.48 -11.35 -6.96
N PRO A 186 38.86 -12.66 -6.85
CA PRO A 186 39.08 -13.36 -5.58
C PRO A 186 40.24 -12.84 -4.70
N TRP A 187 40.85 -11.71 -5.05
CA TRP A 187 42.10 -11.20 -4.46
C TRP A 187 41.96 -9.84 -3.78
N ASN A 188 40.75 -9.42 -3.37
CA ASN A 188 40.56 -8.25 -2.52
C ASN A 188 39.90 -8.63 -1.19
N ASP A 189 40.71 -8.75 -0.15
CA ASP A 189 40.31 -8.99 1.25
C ASP A 189 39.76 -7.71 1.92
N GLU A 190 38.84 -6.98 1.28
CA GLU A 190 38.12 -5.90 1.93
C GLU A 190 36.63 -6.20 1.95
N GLN A 191 36.18 -6.75 3.08
CA GLN A 191 34.75 -6.95 3.33
C GLN A 191 34.01 -5.61 3.25
N PRO A 192 32.92 -5.50 2.47
CA PRO A 192 32.12 -4.30 2.42
C PRO A 192 31.50 -4.08 3.81
N THR A 193 31.96 -3.02 4.45
CA THR A 193 31.60 -2.62 5.80
C THR A 193 30.07 -2.46 5.87
N LYS A 194 29.45 -3.20 6.79
CA LYS A 194 28.02 -3.10 7.13
C LYS A 194 27.62 -1.64 7.28
N ASN A 195 26.87 -1.12 6.31
CA ASN A 195 26.34 0.24 6.33
C ASN A 195 25.43 0.41 7.55
N LYS A 196 25.98 1.03 8.60
CA LYS A 196 25.23 1.73 9.64
C LYS A 196 24.48 2.87 8.97
N LEU A 197 23.30 2.58 8.40
CA LEU A 197 22.35 3.60 8.00
C LEU A 197 22.02 4.47 9.21
N GLN A 198 22.55 5.68 9.16
CA GLN A 198 22.53 6.72 10.17
C GLN A 198 21.09 6.96 10.67
N LYS A 199 20.86 6.65 11.95
CA LYS A 199 19.54 6.71 12.62
C LYS A 199 18.94 8.12 12.75
N LYS A 200 19.59 9.20 12.31
CA LYS A 200 19.14 10.56 12.67
C LYS A 200 18.18 11.22 11.67
N ASN A 201 18.16 10.80 10.39
CA ASN A 201 17.32 11.41 9.34
C ASN A 201 16.60 10.37 8.44
N THR A 202 16.01 9.31 9.02
CA THR A 202 15.19 8.39 8.20
C THR A 202 13.95 9.14 7.67
N PRO A 203 13.66 9.06 6.35
CA PRO A 203 12.42 9.55 5.77
C PRO A 203 11.19 9.00 6.50
N ILE A 204 10.06 9.71 6.40
CA ILE A 204 8.81 9.30 7.07
C ILE A 204 8.34 7.97 6.50
N GLU A 205 8.45 7.81 5.19
CA GLU A 205 8.06 6.67 4.39
C GLU A 205 8.84 5.42 4.81
N THR A 206 10.15 5.57 5.08
CA THR A 206 10.98 4.48 5.61
C THR A 206 10.53 4.02 6.99
N ALA A 207 10.10 4.95 7.85
CA ALA A 207 9.56 4.59 9.15
C ALA A 207 8.17 3.95 9.06
N ILE A 208 7.30 4.45 8.17
CA ILE A 208 5.99 3.83 7.91
C ILE A 208 6.17 2.41 7.38
N PHE A 209 7.05 2.23 6.40
CA PHE A 209 7.35 0.91 5.85
C PHE A 209 7.83 -0.04 6.95
N ASN A 210 8.87 0.32 7.70
CA ASN A 210 9.48 -0.57 8.69
C ASN A 210 8.64 -0.77 9.97
N GLU A 211 7.94 0.26 10.45
CA GLU A 211 7.28 0.21 11.75
C GLU A 211 5.77 -0.05 11.68
N VAL A 212 5.14 0.20 10.52
CA VAL A 212 3.70 0.05 10.32
C VAL A 212 3.42 -1.09 9.34
N ILE A 213 3.96 -1.04 8.12
CA ILE A 213 3.67 -2.06 7.09
C ILE A 213 4.31 -3.40 7.44
N LEU A 214 5.56 -3.39 7.92
CA LEU A 214 6.25 -4.59 8.37
C LEU A 214 5.86 -5.02 9.80
N ASN A 215 4.81 -4.44 10.37
CA ASN A 215 4.28 -4.86 11.66
C ASN A 215 3.46 -6.16 11.51
N LYS A 216 3.79 -7.20 12.26
CA LYS A 216 3.07 -8.49 12.20
C LYS A 216 1.57 -8.36 12.47
N THR A 217 1.17 -7.54 13.45
CA THR A 217 -0.24 -7.32 13.78
C THR A 217 -0.98 -6.61 12.66
N PHE A 218 -0.32 -5.65 11.99
CA PHE A 218 -0.87 -5.01 10.80
C PHE A 218 -1.10 -6.04 9.69
N VAL A 219 -0.12 -6.90 9.42
CA VAL A 219 -0.24 -7.92 8.38
C VAL A 219 -1.41 -8.86 8.64
N ILE A 220 -1.52 -9.43 9.84
CA ILE A 220 -2.60 -10.35 10.19
C ILE A 220 -3.97 -9.68 10.02
N LYS A 221 -4.14 -8.47 10.57
CA LYS A 221 -5.40 -7.73 10.45
C LYS A 221 -5.68 -7.25 9.02
N SER A 222 -4.65 -6.92 8.25
CA SER A 222 -4.86 -6.54 6.84
C SER A 222 -5.42 -7.71 6.04
N VAL A 223 -4.99 -8.95 6.30
CA VAL A 223 -5.52 -10.16 5.64
C VAL A 223 -7.02 -10.33 5.85
N GLU A 224 -7.51 -10.01 7.05
CA GLU A 224 -8.91 -10.14 7.42
C GLU A 224 -9.81 -9.11 6.72
N HIS A 225 -9.26 -7.93 6.35
CA HIS A 225 -10.04 -6.79 5.88
C HIS A 225 -9.82 -6.43 4.40
N ASP A 226 -8.57 -6.28 3.96
CA ASP A 226 -8.19 -6.19 2.54
C ASP A 226 -6.95 -7.06 2.33
N SER A 227 -7.20 -8.30 1.96
CA SER A 227 -6.15 -9.31 1.91
C SER A 227 -5.10 -9.05 0.86
N THR A 228 -5.37 -8.19 -0.12
CA THR A 228 -4.40 -7.80 -1.16
C THR A 228 -3.55 -6.60 -0.78
N PHE A 229 -3.95 -5.82 0.24
CA PHE A 229 -3.33 -4.54 0.56
C PHE A 229 -1.85 -4.67 0.90
N PHE A 230 -1.50 -5.60 1.80
CA PHE A 230 -0.10 -5.84 2.16
C PHE A 230 0.74 -6.15 0.92
N LEU A 231 0.22 -7.01 0.03
CA LEU A 231 0.93 -7.40 -1.18
C LEU A 231 1.09 -6.20 -2.14
N LYS A 232 0.08 -5.34 -2.30
CA LYS A 232 0.22 -4.07 -3.06
C LYS A 232 1.41 -3.26 -2.57
N CYS A 233 1.58 -3.14 -1.25
CA CYS A 233 2.69 -2.42 -0.64
C CYS A 233 4.07 -3.04 -0.91
N VAL A 234 4.18 -4.37 -1.01
CA VAL A 234 5.49 -5.05 -0.98
C VAL A 234 5.87 -5.85 -2.24
N HIS A 235 4.94 -6.10 -3.17
CA HIS A 235 5.13 -7.02 -4.30
C HIS A 235 6.35 -6.74 -5.20
N ARG A 236 6.84 -5.49 -5.22
CA ARG A 236 8.03 -5.11 -5.98
C ARG A 236 9.34 -5.22 -5.21
N CYS A 237 9.31 -5.51 -3.91
CA CYS A 237 10.50 -5.49 -3.07
C CYS A 237 11.28 -6.80 -3.18
N ILE A 238 12.42 -6.77 -3.87
CA ILE A 238 13.24 -7.97 -4.12
C ILE A 238 14.36 -8.16 -3.10
N ASN A 239 14.61 -7.16 -2.25
CA ASN A 239 15.69 -7.20 -1.26
C ASN A 239 15.28 -8.01 -0.02
N ALA A 240 15.80 -9.24 0.08
CA ALA A 240 15.57 -10.13 1.22
C ALA A 240 16.29 -9.71 2.52
N ASN A 241 17.28 -8.82 2.44
CA ASN A 241 18.12 -8.41 3.57
C ASN A 241 17.46 -7.35 4.47
N ILE A 242 16.25 -6.90 4.14
CA ILE A 242 15.49 -5.99 5.01
C ILE A 242 15.14 -6.74 6.30
N VAL A 243 15.58 -6.20 7.44
CA VAL A 243 15.44 -6.83 8.75
C VAL A 243 13.97 -7.17 9.03
N GLY A 244 13.69 -8.45 9.24
CA GLY A 244 12.37 -8.96 9.57
C GLY A 244 11.40 -9.08 8.39
N PHE A 245 11.75 -8.60 7.19
CA PHE A 245 10.84 -8.58 6.04
C PHE A 245 10.41 -9.96 5.60
N LYS A 246 11.37 -10.88 5.41
CA LYS A 246 11.10 -12.28 5.05
C LYS A 246 10.13 -12.96 6.03
N ASN A 247 10.35 -12.76 7.33
CA ASN A 247 9.48 -13.31 8.39
C ASN A 247 8.06 -12.73 8.32
N VAL A 248 7.91 -11.45 7.97
CA VAL A 248 6.60 -10.80 7.87
C VAL A 248 5.85 -11.28 6.64
N VAL A 249 6.54 -11.43 5.51
CA VAL A 249 5.99 -11.99 4.27
C VAL A 249 5.55 -13.44 4.47
N GLU A 250 6.33 -14.23 5.18
CA GLU A 250 5.94 -15.57 5.59
C GLU A 250 4.66 -15.57 6.45
N VAL A 251 4.58 -14.69 7.46
CA VAL A 251 3.37 -14.54 8.29
C VAL A 251 2.16 -14.20 7.44
N TYR A 252 2.28 -13.30 6.46
CA TYR A 252 1.21 -12.97 5.53
C TYR A 252 0.68 -14.22 4.81
N PHE A 253 1.54 -14.98 4.13
CA PHE A 253 1.10 -16.15 3.37
C PHE A 253 0.56 -17.26 4.26
N ARG A 254 1.16 -17.52 5.42
CA ARG A 254 0.61 -18.50 6.37
C ARG A 254 -0.77 -18.10 6.87
N THR A 255 -0.99 -16.82 7.18
CA THR A 255 -2.31 -16.33 7.58
C THR A 255 -3.33 -16.51 6.44
N MET A 256 -2.97 -16.17 5.21
CA MET A 256 -3.84 -16.36 4.03
C MET A 256 -4.26 -17.83 3.86
N ILE A 257 -3.30 -18.76 3.96
CA ILE A 257 -3.53 -20.22 3.80
C ILE A 257 -4.41 -20.74 4.93
N ARG A 258 -4.04 -20.45 6.19
CA ARG A 258 -4.74 -20.95 7.38
C ARG A 258 -6.17 -20.43 7.49
N GLN A 259 -6.39 -19.17 7.12
CA GLN A 259 -7.72 -18.55 7.08
C GLN A 259 -8.52 -18.92 5.83
N LYS A 260 -7.97 -19.71 4.90
CA LYS A 260 -8.62 -20.09 3.63
C LYS A 260 -9.13 -18.85 2.88
N ASN A 261 -8.29 -17.84 2.77
CA ASN A 261 -8.67 -16.53 2.24
C ASN A 261 -9.26 -16.64 0.82
N SER A 262 -10.39 -15.97 0.58
CA SER A 262 -11.11 -16.05 -0.70
C SER A 262 -10.26 -15.64 -1.89
N HIS A 263 -9.50 -14.54 -1.81
CA HIS A 263 -8.65 -14.07 -2.90
C HIS A 263 -7.54 -15.06 -3.26
N LEU A 264 -6.97 -15.75 -2.25
CA LEU A 264 -6.00 -16.81 -2.48
C LEU A 264 -6.66 -18.02 -3.14
N LEU A 265 -7.79 -18.47 -2.60
CA LEU A 265 -8.51 -19.64 -3.12
C LEU A 265 -9.00 -19.40 -4.54
N GLU A 266 -9.69 -18.30 -4.81
CA GLU A 266 -10.17 -17.94 -6.15
C GLU A 266 -9.02 -17.83 -7.15
N GLY A 267 -7.90 -17.20 -6.73
CA GLY A 267 -6.70 -17.12 -7.56
C GLY A 267 -6.15 -18.50 -7.94
N LEU A 268 -5.99 -19.40 -6.96
CA LEU A 268 -5.39 -20.72 -7.20
C LEU A 268 -6.34 -21.75 -7.82
N LYS A 269 -7.65 -21.65 -7.54
CA LYS A 269 -8.71 -22.56 -8.00
C LYS A 269 -9.20 -22.23 -9.40
N GLY A 270 -9.25 -20.95 -9.76
CA GLY A 270 -9.85 -20.51 -11.02
C GLY A 270 -9.30 -21.27 -12.22
N PRO A 271 -10.09 -21.46 -13.29
CA PRO A 271 -9.58 -22.06 -14.52
C PRO A 271 -8.47 -21.15 -15.03
N LEU A 272 -7.22 -21.55 -14.77
CA LEU A 272 -6.06 -20.85 -15.29
C LEU A 272 -5.97 -21.25 -16.75
N ASN A 273 -6.60 -20.44 -17.59
CA ASN A 273 -6.48 -20.61 -19.01
C ASN A 273 -5.04 -20.32 -19.40
N TYR A 274 -4.45 -21.20 -20.21
CA TYR A 274 -3.19 -20.91 -20.84
C TYR A 274 -3.34 -19.70 -21.76
N LYS A 275 -2.27 -18.91 -21.85
CA LYS A 275 -2.22 -17.76 -22.74
C LYS A 275 -2.07 -18.25 -24.18
N GLY A 276 -3.18 -18.25 -24.92
CA GLY A 276 -3.24 -18.80 -26.28
C GLY A 276 -3.17 -20.34 -26.29
N ASN A 277 -2.63 -20.93 -27.36
CA ASN A 277 -2.55 -22.40 -27.55
C ASN A 277 -1.27 -23.03 -26.98
N GLN A 278 -0.68 -22.47 -25.91
CA GLN A 278 0.59 -22.98 -25.39
C GLN A 278 0.48 -23.27 -23.89
N ASP A 279 0.59 -24.56 -23.53
CA ASP A 279 0.62 -25.10 -22.15
C ASP A 279 1.88 -24.67 -21.36
N ILE A 280 2.28 -23.41 -21.47
CA ILE A 280 3.53 -22.85 -20.94
C ILE A 280 3.22 -21.73 -19.95
N GLU A 281 2.30 -20.81 -20.30
CA GLU A 281 2.02 -19.61 -19.51
C GLU A 281 0.55 -19.55 -19.09
N TYR A 282 0.28 -19.43 -17.80
CA TYR A 282 -1.07 -19.12 -17.31
C TYR A 282 -1.40 -17.64 -17.46
N ARG A 283 -2.65 -17.35 -17.84
CA ARG A 283 -3.21 -16.01 -17.75
C ARG A 283 -3.45 -15.66 -16.28
N LEU A 284 -2.81 -14.59 -15.80
CA LEU A 284 -2.92 -14.15 -14.39
C LEU A 284 -3.83 -12.92 -14.22
N ASP A 285 -4.18 -12.25 -15.32
CA ASP A 285 -4.91 -10.98 -15.34
C ASP A 285 -6.28 -11.08 -14.65
N ASP A 286 -6.86 -12.28 -14.62
CA ASP A 286 -8.16 -12.56 -14.05
C ASP A 286 -8.12 -12.63 -12.50
N SER A 287 -6.91 -12.63 -11.89
CA SER A 287 -6.72 -12.60 -10.44
C SER A 287 -5.76 -11.47 -10.02
N PRO A 288 -6.26 -10.42 -9.34
CA PRO A 288 -5.41 -9.36 -8.78
C PRO A 288 -4.34 -9.90 -7.82
N PHE A 289 -4.69 -10.92 -7.05
CA PHE A 289 -3.77 -11.57 -6.12
C PHE A 289 -2.61 -12.25 -6.86
N LEU A 290 -2.90 -13.11 -7.85
CA LEU A 290 -1.85 -13.79 -8.61
C LEU A 290 -1.03 -12.80 -9.44
N THR A 291 -1.66 -11.79 -10.01
CA THR A 291 -0.99 -10.71 -10.74
C THR A 291 0.05 -10.04 -9.84
N LEU A 292 -0.34 -9.59 -8.64
CA LEU A 292 0.58 -8.97 -7.69
C LEU A 292 1.69 -9.94 -7.25
N LEU A 293 1.34 -11.17 -6.91
CA LEU A 293 2.28 -12.18 -6.42
C LEU A 293 3.38 -12.51 -7.44
N PHE A 294 2.98 -12.67 -8.71
CA PHE A 294 3.88 -13.09 -9.78
C PHE A 294 4.32 -11.93 -10.69
N THR A 295 4.03 -10.67 -10.33
CA THR A 295 4.55 -9.48 -11.04
C THR A 295 6.08 -9.50 -11.12
N LYS A 296 6.73 -9.92 -10.02
CA LYS A 296 8.18 -10.10 -9.92
C LYS A 296 8.45 -11.47 -9.31
N THR A 297 8.87 -12.43 -10.14
CA THR A 297 9.26 -13.78 -9.68
C THR A 297 10.38 -13.72 -8.62
N GLU A 298 11.25 -12.72 -8.72
CA GLU A 298 12.28 -12.33 -7.74
C GLU A 298 11.74 -12.16 -6.32
N PHE A 299 10.56 -11.54 -6.17
CA PHE A 299 9.90 -11.41 -4.88
C PHE A 299 9.61 -12.79 -4.27
N VAL A 300 9.10 -13.72 -5.09
CA VAL A 300 8.66 -15.05 -4.65
C VAL A 300 9.85 -15.91 -4.19
N TYR A 301 10.95 -15.94 -4.96
CA TYR A 301 12.09 -16.79 -4.60
C TYR A 301 13.03 -16.14 -3.58
N ASN A 302 13.34 -14.84 -3.66
CA ASN A 302 14.23 -14.19 -2.68
C ASN A 302 13.65 -14.20 -1.27
N LEU A 303 12.32 -14.11 -1.15
CA LEU A 303 11.63 -14.12 0.13
C LEU A 303 11.14 -15.52 0.53
N GLU A 304 11.46 -16.55 -0.26
CA GLU A 304 11.07 -17.94 -0.04
C GLU A 304 9.57 -18.11 0.24
N VAL A 305 8.72 -17.44 -0.54
CA VAL A 305 7.25 -17.54 -0.38
C VAL A 305 6.78 -18.99 -0.45
N PHE A 306 7.44 -19.81 -1.29
CA PHE A 306 7.17 -21.24 -1.42
C PHE A 306 7.30 -22.00 -0.09
N ARG A 307 8.16 -21.55 0.84
CA ARG A 307 8.34 -22.19 2.14
C ARG A 307 7.08 -22.11 2.99
N ALA A 308 6.39 -20.97 2.97
CA ALA A 308 5.14 -20.80 3.70
C ALA A 308 4.06 -21.77 3.20
N PHE A 309 3.95 -21.95 1.89
CA PHE A 309 3.02 -22.92 1.29
C PHE A 309 3.42 -24.37 1.58
N GLY A 310 4.70 -24.72 1.37
CA GLY A 310 5.21 -26.07 1.56
C GLY A 310 5.11 -26.55 3.01
N GLU A 311 5.41 -25.70 3.99
CA GLU A 311 5.31 -26.08 5.41
C GLU A 311 3.86 -26.20 5.89
N GLU A 312 2.93 -25.35 5.43
CA GLU A 312 1.51 -25.52 5.78
C GLU A 312 0.90 -26.76 5.12
N ALA A 313 1.29 -27.05 3.87
CA ALA A 313 0.89 -28.26 3.16
C ALA A 313 1.43 -29.53 3.84
N PHE A 314 2.72 -29.52 4.20
CA PHE A 314 3.34 -30.61 4.95
C PHE A 314 2.61 -30.83 6.28
N ARG A 315 2.39 -29.76 7.06
CA ARG A 315 1.66 -29.84 8.34
C ARG A 315 0.27 -30.45 8.16
N GLU A 316 -0.49 -30.04 7.14
CA GLU A 316 -1.82 -30.59 6.90
C GLU A 316 -1.78 -32.07 6.49
N SER A 317 -0.82 -32.47 5.64
CA SER A 317 -0.64 -33.87 5.23
C SER A 317 -0.28 -34.79 6.40
N SER A 318 0.51 -34.31 7.36
CA SER A 318 0.92 -35.08 8.55
C SER A 318 -0.20 -35.24 9.58
N LEU A 319 -1.21 -34.36 9.58
CA LEU A 319 -2.31 -34.39 10.54
C LEU A 319 -3.42 -35.40 10.17
N GLY A 320 -3.29 -36.09 9.03
CA GLY A 320 -4.27 -37.09 8.58
C GLY A 320 -5.66 -36.50 8.32
N ASN A 321 -5.73 -35.35 7.65
CA ASN A 321 -7.01 -34.70 7.33
C ASN A 321 -7.92 -35.67 6.55
N SER A 322 -9.11 -35.95 7.08
CA SER A 322 -10.01 -36.99 6.56
C SER A 322 -10.45 -36.76 5.11
N ILE A 323 -10.37 -35.53 4.60
CA ILE A 323 -10.66 -35.26 3.19
C ILE A 323 -9.81 -36.12 2.24
N PHE A 324 -8.59 -36.49 2.62
CA PHE A 324 -7.68 -37.23 1.76
C PHE A 324 -8.03 -38.72 1.63
N SER A 325 -8.76 -39.30 2.59
CA SER A 325 -9.31 -40.66 2.49
C SER A 325 -10.71 -40.70 1.86
N GLU A 326 -11.31 -39.54 1.56
CA GLU A 326 -12.59 -39.49 0.87
C GLU A 326 -12.41 -39.82 -0.63
N GLN A 327 -13.37 -40.54 -1.21
CA GLN A 327 -13.41 -40.78 -2.65
C GLN A 327 -13.52 -39.47 -3.43
N THR A 328 -12.81 -39.41 -4.55
CA THR A 328 -12.85 -38.30 -5.49
C THR A 328 -14.26 -38.09 -6.01
N ASN A 329 -14.72 -36.84 -5.98
CA ASN A 329 -16.09 -36.49 -6.35
C ASN A 329 -16.16 -34.99 -6.66
N GLU A 330 -16.69 -34.62 -7.83
CA GLU A 330 -16.88 -33.23 -8.26
C GLU A 330 -17.58 -32.36 -7.19
N TRP A 331 -18.55 -32.91 -6.45
CA TRP A 331 -19.27 -32.20 -5.39
C TRP A 331 -18.39 -31.81 -4.19
N ARG A 332 -17.25 -32.48 -3.99
CA ARG A 332 -16.32 -32.26 -2.86
C ARG A 332 -15.02 -31.58 -3.28
N ASP A 333 -14.80 -31.35 -4.58
CA ASP A 333 -13.60 -30.70 -5.09
C ASP A 333 -13.38 -29.33 -4.44
N ASN A 334 -14.45 -28.58 -4.14
CA ASN A 334 -14.32 -27.30 -3.43
C ASN A 334 -13.63 -27.41 -2.07
N LYS A 335 -13.88 -28.51 -1.32
CA LYS A 335 -13.27 -28.79 -0.01
C LYS A 335 -11.82 -29.21 -0.18
N TYR A 336 -11.54 -30.13 -1.11
CA TYR A 336 -10.17 -30.55 -1.45
C TYR A 336 -9.32 -29.37 -1.93
N GLN A 337 -9.85 -28.54 -2.82
CA GLN A 337 -9.16 -27.35 -3.34
C GLN A 337 -8.95 -26.25 -2.29
N SER A 338 -9.60 -26.36 -1.12
CA SER A 338 -9.36 -25.45 0.01
C SER A 338 -8.21 -25.92 0.92
N THR A 339 -7.66 -27.11 0.70
CA THR A 339 -6.53 -27.65 1.46
C THR A 339 -5.25 -26.87 1.16
N ALA A 340 -4.37 -26.75 2.15
CA ALA A 340 -3.03 -26.20 1.98
C ALA A 340 -2.20 -27.07 1.01
N VAL A 341 -2.42 -28.39 1.03
CA VAL A 341 -1.83 -29.36 0.10
C VAL A 341 -2.13 -29.00 -1.36
N PHE A 342 -3.40 -28.84 -1.71
CA PHE A 342 -3.79 -28.41 -3.07
C PHE A 342 -3.26 -27.01 -3.40
N GLN A 343 -3.37 -26.07 -2.46
CA GLN A 343 -2.88 -24.70 -2.65
C GLN A 343 -1.37 -24.68 -2.97
N PHE A 344 -0.55 -25.50 -2.29
CA PHE A 344 0.89 -25.61 -2.55
C PHE A 344 1.19 -26.15 -3.94
N LEU A 345 0.49 -27.20 -4.38
CA LEU A 345 0.64 -27.76 -5.72
C LEU A 345 0.36 -26.70 -6.79
N ARG A 346 -0.80 -26.02 -6.69
CA ARG A 346 -1.21 -24.98 -7.65
C ARG A 346 -0.28 -23.78 -7.64
N PHE A 347 0.10 -23.30 -6.46
CA PHE A 347 1.06 -22.20 -6.34
C PHE A 347 2.38 -22.55 -7.03
N THR A 348 2.91 -23.75 -6.78
CA THR A 348 4.22 -24.17 -7.29
C THR A 348 4.19 -24.38 -8.80
N ASP A 349 3.11 -24.93 -9.35
CA ASP A 349 2.92 -25.06 -10.79
C ASP A 349 2.94 -23.71 -11.51
N ILE A 350 2.16 -22.74 -11.03
CA ILE A 350 2.16 -21.38 -11.57
C ILE A 350 3.56 -20.75 -11.46
N PHE A 351 4.19 -20.91 -10.29
CA PHE A 351 5.48 -20.31 -10.00
C PHE A 351 6.59 -20.85 -10.91
N ILE A 352 6.72 -22.18 -11.04
CA ILE A 352 7.76 -22.80 -11.88
C ILE A 352 7.62 -22.35 -13.33
N ARG A 353 6.41 -22.40 -13.89
CA ARG A 353 6.16 -21.94 -15.27
C ARG A 353 6.53 -20.46 -15.47
N ARG A 354 6.14 -19.60 -14.52
CA ARG A 354 6.48 -18.17 -14.55
C ARG A 354 7.98 -17.92 -14.42
N LEU A 355 8.66 -18.69 -13.56
CA LEU A 355 10.09 -18.59 -13.37
C LEU A 355 10.85 -18.99 -14.64
N LEU A 356 10.50 -20.13 -15.26
CA LEU A 356 11.13 -20.59 -16.50
C LEU A 356 10.99 -19.57 -17.63
N LEU A 357 9.82 -18.92 -17.74
CA LEU A 357 9.60 -17.83 -18.70
C LEU A 357 10.44 -16.59 -18.41
N SER A 358 10.58 -16.21 -17.13
CA SER A 358 11.44 -15.09 -16.73
C SER A 358 12.90 -15.37 -17.11
N ILE A 359 13.40 -16.57 -16.80
CA ILE A 359 14.76 -17.01 -17.13
C ILE A 359 14.97 -16.98 -18.64
N LYS A 360 13.99 -17.47 -19.43
CA LYS A 360 14.06 -17.45 -20.89
C LYS A 360 14.15 -16.02 -21.44
N LYS A 361 13.38 -15.10 -20.87
CA LYS A 361 13.33 -13.71 -21.31
C LYS A 361 14.60 -12.95 -20.97
N ASP A 362 15.12 -13.16 -19.76
CA ASP A 362 16.25 -12.40 -19.24
C ASP A 362 17.60 -12.99 -19.66
N ASN A 363 17.63 -14.18 -20.28
CA ASN A 363 18.84 -14.93 -20.67
C ASN A 363 19.86 -15.08 -19.52
N LYS A 364 19.40 -15.01 -18.28
CA LYS A 364 20.21 -15.19 -17.07
C LYS A 364 19.75 -16.48 -16.39
N PRO A 365 20.52 -17.58 -16.45
CA PRO A 365 20.22 -18.78 -15.70
C PRO A 365 20.47 -18.48 -14.22
N GLN A 366 19.44 -18.00 -13.54
CA GLN A 366 19.40 -18.04 -12.08
C GLN A 366 18.78 -19.38 -11.71
N ASP A 367 19.50 -20.16 -10.91
CA ASP A 367 18.97 -21.35 -10.24
C ASP A 367 18.53 -20.95 -8.82
N PRO A 368 17.30 -20.41 -8.64
CA PRO A 368 16.86 -20.06 -7.33
C PRO A 368 16.70 -21.33 -6.48
N TYR A 369 17.09 -21.24 -5.22
CA TYR A 369 16.87 -22.32 -4.27
C TYR A 369 15.36 -22.53 -4.05
N LEU A 370 14.81 -23.54 -4.73
CA LEU A 370 13.45 -24.04 -4.54
C LEU A 370 13.52 -25.41 -3.87
N ASN A 371 12.98 -25.53 -2.65
CA ASN A 371 12.94 -26.79 -1.96
C ASN A 371 11.78 -27.67 -2.46
N LEU A 372 11.97 -28.30 -3.62
CA LEU A 372 10.98 -29.20 -4.23
C LEU A 372 10.75 -30.48 -3.40
N TYR A 373 11.58 -30.76 -2.40
CA TYR A 373 11.47 -31.94 -1.54
C TYR A 373 10.17 -31.97 -0.72
N TYR A 374 9.47 -30.83 -0.55
CA TYR A 374 8.13 -30.82 0.05
C TYR A 374 7.16 -31.74 -0.70
N PHE A 375 7.25 -31.86 -2.03
CA PHE A 375 6.39 -32.79 -2.78
C PHE A 375 6.56 -34.23 -2.32
N LYS A 376 7.82 -34.68 -2.20
CA LYS A 376 8.15 -36.00 -1.68
C LYS A 376 7.53 -36.20 -0.30
N MET A 377 7.84 -35.31 0.64
CA MET A 377 7.38 -35.43 2.02
C MET A 377 5.84 -35.45 2.15
N ILE A 378 5.15 -34.60 1.40
CA ILE A 378 3.68 -34.54 1.40
C ILE A 378 3.10 -35.83 0.81
N CYS A 379 3.62 -36.32 -0.31
CA CYS A 379 3.13 -37.55 -0.93
C CYS A 379 3.36 -38.76 -0.01
N SER A 380 4.55 -38.91 0.57
CA SER A 380 4.84 -40.00 1.51
C SER A 380 3.87 -39.99 2.69
N ASN A 381 3.62 -38.82 3.30
CA ASN A 381 2.65 -38.71 4.40
C ASN A 381 1.23 -39.10 3.97
N LEU A 382 0.80 -38.70 2.77
CA LEU A 382 -0.55 -39.01 2.27
C LEU A 382 -0.70 -40.51 1.97
N ILE A 383 0.33 -41.15 1.44
CA ILE A 383 0.37 -42.59 1.18
C ILE A 383 0.34 -43.38 2.50
N GLU A 384 1.18 -42.99 3.46
CA GLU A 384 1.30 -43.64 4.77
C GLU A 384 0.03 -43.46 5.63
N ASN A 385 -0.52 -42.25 5.69
CA ASN A 385 -1.68 -41.96 6.55
C ASN A 385 -3.01 -42.49 5.99
N HIS A 386 -3.08 -42.79 4.69
CA HIS A 386 -4.33 -43.16 4.03
C HIS A 386 -4.26 -44.48 3.26
N THR A 387 -3.29 -45.36 3.57
CA THR A 387 -3.05 -46.62 2.85
C THR A 387 -4.32 -47.47 2.67
N ILE A 388 -5.15 -47.58 3.71
CA ILE A 388 -6.39 -48.40 3.69
C ILE A 388 -7.46 -47.83 2.74
N HIS A 389 -7.47 -46.52 2.52
CA HIS A 389 -8.47 -45.83 1.72
C HIS A 389 -7.82 -45.03 0.58
N TYR A 390 -6.70 -45.51 0.06
CA TYR A 390 -5.91 -44.77 -0.91
C TYR A 390 -6.57 -44.79 -2.30
N ALA A 391 -7.06 -45.95 -2.74
CA ALA A 391 -7.66 -46.10 -4.07
C ALA A 391 -8.89 -45.20 -4.29
N ASN A 392 -8.90 -44.50 -5.42
CA ASN A 392 -9.86 -43.49 -5.85
C ASN A 392 -10.04 -42.30 -4.89
N SER A 393 -9.06 -42.05 -4.00
CA SER A 393 -9.15 -41.00 -2.99
C SER A 393 -8.52 -39.68 -3.41
N TYR A 394 -8.76 -38.63 -2.64
CA TYR A 394 -8.05 -37.35 -2.83
C TYR A 394 -6.54 -37.43 -2.53
N ALA A 395 -6.09 -38.41 -1.73
CA ALA A 395 -4.66 -38.69 -1.53
C ALA A 395 -4.03 -39.16 -2.85
N GLU A 396 -4.63 -40.17 -3.50
CA GLU A 396 -4.18 -40.68 -4.79
C GLU A 396 -4.24 -39.60 -5.88
N LYS A 397 -5.35 -38.87 -5.96
CA LYS A 397 -5.50 -37.74 -6.89
C LYS A 397 -4.36 -36.74 -6.76
N TYR A 398 -3.98 -36.36 -5.54
CA TYR A 398 -2.88 -35.43 -5.32
C TYR A 398 -1.54 -35.99 -5.80
N VAL A 399 -1.22 -37.25 -5.49
CA VAL A 399 0.03 -37.88 -5.93
C VAL A 399 0.10 -37.94 -7.46
N ASN A 400 -1.00 -38.33 -8.10
CA ASN A 400 -1.11 -38.34 -9.56
C ASN A 400 -0.95 -36.93 -10.16
N ASP A 401 -1.56 -35.91 -9.56
CA ASP A 401 -1.42 -34.53 -10.01
C ASP A 401 0.02 -34.01 -9.84
N VAL A 402 0.73 -34.40 -8.77
CA VAL A 402 2.16 -34.09 -8.58
C VAL A 402 3.00 -34.72 -9.69
N VAL A 403 2.80 -36.01 -9.95
CA VAL A 403 3.51 -36.73 -11.03
C VAL A 403 3.25 -36.09 -12.38
N HIS A 404 1.99 -35.77 -12.68
CA HIS A 404 1.60 -35.09 -13.91
C HIS A 404 2.28 -33.72 -14.05
N ASN A 405 2.29 -32.91 -12.99
CA ASN A 405 2.94 -31.60 -12.99
C ASN A 405 4.46 -31.71 -13.18
N ILE A 406 5.13 -32.66 -12.52
CA ILE A 406 6.57 -32.91 -12.72
C ILE A 406 6.88 -33.19 -14.19
N ASN A 407 6.14 -34.11 -14.81
CA ASN A 407 6.32 -34.45 -16.23
C ASN A 407 6.07 -33.23 -17.13
N THR A 408 5.03 -32.44 -16.81
CA THR A 408 4.71 -31.24 -17.58
C THR A 408 5.78 -30.16 -17.44
N TRP A 409 6.33 -29.96 -16.24
CA TRP A 409 7.43 -29.01 -16.03
C TRP A 409 8.69 -29.44 -16.78
N ILE A 410 9.02 -30.73 -16.80
CA ILE A 410 10.12 -31.28 -17.61
C ILE A 410 9.90 -30.98 -19.09
N HIS A 411 8.70 -31.24 -19.61
CA HIS A 411 8.38 -30.93 -21.00
C HIS A 411 8.49 -29.41 -21.32
N VAL A 412 8.03 -28.54 -20.40
CA VAL A 412 8.17 -27.09 -20.56
C VAL A 412 9.63 -26.66 -20.57
N MET A 413 10.45 -27.25 -19.70
CA MET A 413 11.91 -27.02 -19.64
C MET A 413 12.60 -27.40 -20.95
N GLU A 414 12.30 -28.58 -21.50
CA GLU A 414 12.79 -29.03 -22.81
C GLU A 414 12.42 -28.05 -23.92
N LYS A 415 11.14 -27.64 -23.96
CA LYS A 415 10.62 -26.70 -24.98
C LYS A 415 11.29 -25.34 -24.91
N LEU A 416 11.59 -24.85 -23.70
CA LEU A 416 12.28 -23.58 -23.47
C LEU A 416 13.81 -23.70 -23.59
N ARG A 417 14.36 -24.93 -23.63
CA ARG A 417 15.79 -25.26 -23.58
C ARG A 417 16.44 -24.73 -22.30
N ILE A 418 15.83 -25.02 -21.16
CA ILE A 418 16.28 -24.63 -19.82
C ILE A 418 16.35 -25.87 -18.95
N ASN A 419 17.51 -26.23 -18.42
CA ASN A 419 17.70 -27.49 -17.67
C ASN A 419 17.84 -27.23 -16.15
N ILE A 420 17.02 -26.33 -15.61
CA ILE A 420 17.08 -25.93 -14.19
C ILE A 420 16.05 -26.76 -13.43
N PHE A 421 16.43 -27.41 -12.33
CA PHE A 421 15.59 -28.34 -11.53
C PHE A 421 15.40 -29.75 -12.08
N GLU A 422 15.68 -30.02 -13.35
CA GLU A 422 15.43 -31.32 -14.00
C GLU A 422 15.91 -32.52 -13.17
N VAL A 423 17.18 -32.52 -12.75
CA VAL A 423 17.75 -33.60 -11.91
C VAL A 423 17.02 -33.73 -10.56
N ARG A 424 16.65 -32.61 -9.94
CA ARG A 424 15.91 -32.62 -8.65
C ARG A 424 14.50 -33.19 -8.82
N LEU A 425 13.82 -32.83 -9.91
CA LEU A 425 12.48 -33.32 -10.24
C LEU A 425 12.48 -34.81 -10.58
N LEU A 426 13.44 -35.27 -11.41
CA LEU A 426 13.61 -36.68 -11.74
C LEU A 426 13.91 -37.53 -10.50
N LYS A 427 14.71 -37.02 -9.56
CA LYS A 427 14.98 -37.70 -8.29
C LYS A 427 13.71 -37.87 -7.45
N ILE A 428 12.88 -36.82 -7.36
CA ILE A 428 11.59 -36.89 -6.65
C ILE A 428 10.66 -37.89 -7.33
N TYR A 429 10.58 -37.85 -8.66
CA TYR A 429 9.76 -38.77 -9.45
C TYR A 429 10.15 -40.23 -9.21
N ALA A 430 11.45 -40.55 -9.26
CA ALA A 430 11.95 -41.90 -9.03
C ALA A 430 11.60 -42.40 -7.61
N GLN A 431 11.78 -41.56 -6.59
CA GLN A 431 11.45 -41.90 -5.21
C GLN A 431 9.95 -42.14 -5.00
N LEU A 432 9.09 -41.35 -5.66
CA LEU A 432 7.64 -41.56 -5.59
C LEU A 432 7.20 -42.83 -6.31
N ALA A 433 7.83 -43.17 -7.43
CA ALA A 433 7.54 -44.40 -8.16
C ALA A 433 7.92 -45.65 -7.34
N GLU A 434 9.03 -45.60 -6.61
CA GLU A 434 9.43 -46.67 -5.66
C GLU A 434 8.39 -46.82 -4.53
N GLU A 435 7.98 -45.73 -3.87
CA GLU A 435 6.99 -45.78 -2.78
C GLU A 435 5.61 -46.30 -3.25
N LEU A 436 5.18 -45.94 -4.46
CA LEU A 436 3.92 -46.45 -5.05
C LEU A 436 3.99 -47.92 -5.46
N ALA A 437 5.18 -48.45 -5.78
CA ALA A 437 5.34 -49.86 -6.07
C ALA A 437 5.29 -50.74 -4.80
N GLU A 438 5.57 -50.14 -3.64
CA GLU A 438 5.56 -50.81 -2.33
C GLU A 438 4.19 -50.76 -1.63
N THR A 439 3.24 -49.95 -2.09
CA THR A 439 1.89 -49.90 -1.54
C THR A 439 1.08 -51.13 -1.98
N PRO A 440 0.50 -51.92 -1.04
CA PRO A 440 -0.34 -53.06 -1.37
C PRO A 440 -1.66 -52.59 -2.00
N ASP A 441 -2.06 -53.25 -3.11
CA ASP A 441 -3.31 -53.04 -3.86
C ASP A 441 -4.59 -53.14 -3.00
#